data_AF-A0A1J3D8H5-F1
#
_entry.id   AF-A0A1J3D8H5-F1
#
_cell.length_a   1.000
_cell.length_b   1.000
_cell.length_c   1.000
_cell.angle_alpha   90.00
_cell.angle_beta   90.00
_cell.angle_gamma   90.00
#
_symmetry.space_group_name_H-M   'P 1'
#
loop_
_entity.id
_entity.type
_entity.pdbx_description
1 polymer ?
#
loop_
_entity_poly.entity_id
_entity_poly.type
_entity_poly.pdbx_seq_one_letter_code
_entity_poly.pdbx_strand_id
1 'polypeptide(L)'
;KIPTIDTIPKQFNVQILNSGHHKNRILSSKASGEPPLLVAASVHCATRSAVREARKQYLSWNDNSGESDIGFELPVPAIMPVVKQLCGLDSVEKYLECKTYP
;
A
#
# COMPACT_ATOMS: atom_id res chain seq x y z
N LYS A 1 -2.45 -13.75 10.38
CA LYS A 1 -3.92 -13.78 10.58
C LYS A 1 -4.57 -13.82 9.20
N ILE A 2 -5.58 -14.66 8.98
CA ILE A 2 -6.31 -14.69 7.71
C ILE A 2 -7.20 -13.45 7.55
N PRO A 3 -7.48 -12.98 6.32
CA PRO A 3 -8.45 -11.91 6.10
C PRO A 3 -9.83 -12.26 6.65
N THR A 4 -10.46 -11.30 7.33
CA THR A 4 -11.85 -11.35 7.83
C THR A 4 -12.67 -10.23 7.19
N ILE A 5 -13.97 -10.15 7.51
CA ILE A 5 -14.87 -9.10 6.99
C ILE A 5 -14.34 -7.67 7.22
N ASP A 6 -13.62 -7.45 8.32
CA ASP A 6 -13.04 -6.15 8.69
C ASP A 6 -11.79 -5.77 7.87
N THR A 7 -11.25 -6.70 7.08
CA THR A 7 -10.02 -6.50 6.30
C THR A 7 -10.26 -6.33 4.80
N ILE A 8 -11.51 -6.46 4.35
CA ILE A 8 -11.89 -6.27 2.94
C ILE A 8 -11.98 -4.76 2.64
N PRO A 9 -11.61 -4.30 1.43
CA PRO A 9 -11.80 -2.91 1.04
C PRO A 9 -13.26 -2.47 1.19
N LYS A 10 -13.49 -1.28 1.79
CA LYS A 10 -14.84 -0.71 1.95
C LYS A 10 -15.60 -0.59 0.63
N GLN A 11 -14.88 -0.28 -0.45
CA GLN A 11 -15.39 -0.30 -1.81
C GLN A 11 -14.58 -1.33 -2.60
N PHE A 12 -15.25 -2.36 -3.09
CA PHE A 12 -14.62 -3.42 -3.87
C PHE A 12 -15.34 -3.59 -5.21
N ASN A 13 -14.85 -2.87 -6.22
CA ASN A 13 -15.45 -2.83 -7.54
C ASN A 13 -14.81 -3.89 -8.45
N VAL A 14 -15.64 -4.72 -9.08
CA VAL A 14 -15.21 -5.77 -10.01
C VAL A 14 -15.97 -5.62 -11.32
N GLN A 15 -15.26 -5.64 -12.44
CA GLN A 15 -15.83 -5.61 -13.79
C GLN A 15 -15.30 -6.77 -14.62
N ILE A 16 -16.20 -7.49 -15.29
CA ILE A 16 -15.83 -8.52 -16.26
C ILE A 16 -15.80 -7.86 -17.64
N LEU A 17 -14.61 -7.82 -18.24
CA LEU A 17 -14.43 -7.24 -19.58
C LEU A 17 -14.90 -8.21 -20.67
N ASN A 18 -15.73 -7.70 -21.59
CA ASN A 18 -16.08 -8.43 -22.80
C ASN A 18 -14.93 -8.36 -23.80
N SER A 19 -14.12 -9.42 -23.85
CA SER A 19 -12.93 -9.50 -24.69
C SER A 19 -13.15 -10.13 -26.07
N GLY A 20 -14.40 -10.31 -26.51
CA GLY A 20 -14.74 -10.96 -27.78
C GLY A 20 -14.58 -12.49 -27.79
N HIS A 21 -14.82 -13.08 -28.96
CA HIS A 21 -14.87 -14.53 -29.14
C HIS A 21 -13.48 -15.19 -29.16
N HIS A 22 -13.27 -16.21 -28.32
CA HIS A 22 -12.02 -16.96 -28.19
C HIS A 22 -12.14 -18.33 -28.84
N LYS A 23 -11.66 -18.46 -30.09
CA LYS A 23 -11.84 -19.65 -30.94
C LYS A 23 -11.24 -20.95 -30.38
N ASN A 24 -10.22 -20.85 -29.51
CA ASN A 24 -9.47 -21.99 -28.98
C ASN A 24 -9.90 -22.38 -27.55
N ARG A 25 -11.07 -21.92 -27.09
CA ARG A 25 -11.56 -22.12 -25.72
C ARG A 25 -13.00 -22.62 -25.73
N ILE A 26 -13.31 -23.52 -24.79
CA ILE A 26 -14.68 -24.01 -24.58
C ILE A 26 -15.56 -22.80 -24.27
N LEU A 27 -16.58 -22.56 -25.10
CA LEU A 27 -17.50 -21.44 -24.97
C LEU A 27 -16.82 -20.07 -24.87
N SER A 28 -15.66 -19.88 -25.52
CA SER A 28 -14.87 -18.65 -25.42
C SER A 28 -14.45 -18.24 -23.99
N SER A 29 -14.36 -19.19 -23.06
CA SER A 29 -14.03 -18.94 -21.65
C SER A 29 -12.55 -18.63 -21.41
N LYS A 30 -12.24 -18.09 -20.21
CA LYS A 30 -10.90 -17.80 -19.72
C LYS A 30 -10.73 -18.31 -18.29
N ALA A 31 -9.55 -18.85 -17.98
CA ALA A 31 -9.20 -19.21 -16.62
C ALA A 31 -9.05 -17.94 -15.77
N SER A 32 -9.71 -17.93 -14.60
CA SER A 32 -9.67 -16.80 -13.66
C SER A 32 -9.39 -17.24 -12.22
N GLY A 33 -9.02 -18.50 -11.97
CA GLY A 33 -8.76 -18.98 -10.61
C GLY A 33 -7.54 -18.29 -9.99
N GLU A 34 -6.39 -18.39 -10.65
CA GLU A 34 -5.12 -17.84 -10.17
C GLU A 34 -4.86 -16.37 -10.57
N PRO A 35 -5.20 -15.91 -11.79
CA PRO A 35 -4.81 -14.57 -12.24
C PRO A 35 -5.19 -13.41 -11.29
N PRO A 36 -6.38 -13.40 -10.65
CA PRO A 36 -6.75 -12.33 -9.71
C PRO A 36 -5.91 -12.30 -8.43
N LEU A 37 -5.25 -13.39 -8.04
CA LEU A 37 -4.45 -13.44 -6.80
C LEU A 37 -3.30 -12.43 -6.83
N LEU A 38 -2.67 -12.23 -7.99
CA LEU A 38 -1.59 -11.25 -8.17
C LEU A 38 -2.07 -9.81 -7.92
N VAL A 39 -3.35 -9.51 -8.16
CA VAL A 39 -3.92 -8.17 -7.94
C VAL A 39 -3.87 -7.78 -6.47
N ALA A 40 -3.80 -8.73 -5.52
CA ALA A 40 -3.61 -8.43 -4.10
C ALA A 40 -2.31 -7.64 -3.81
N ALA A 41 -1.29 -7.76 -4.67
CA ALA A 41 -0.06 -6.97 -4.56
C ALA A 41 -0.31 -5.45 -4.68
N SER A 42 -1.43 -5.02 -5.29
CA SER A 42 -1.82 -3.62 -5.35
C SER A 42 -1.96 -2.97 -3.97
N VAL A 43 -2.49 -3.70 -2.98
CA VAL A 43 -2.63 -3.22 -1.59
C VAL A 43 -1.26 -3.04 -0.94
N HIS A 44 -0.32 -3.94 -1.23
CA HIS A 44 1.05 -3.82 -0.75
C HIS A 44 1.76 -2.61 -1.39
N CYS A 45 1.61 -2.40 -2.69
CA CYS A 45 2.14 -1.23 -3.40
C CYS A 45 1.53 0.09 -2.88
N ALA A 46 0.23 0.11 -2.59
CA ALA A 46 -0.45 1.26 -1.98
C ALA A 46 0.11 1.55 -0.59
N THR A 47 0.31 0.51 0.23
CA THR A 47 0.93 0.64 1.57
C THR A 47 2.35 1.21 1.47
N ARG A 48 3.18 0.68 0.56
CA ARG A 48 4.53 1.21 0.29
C ARG A 48 4.50 2.68 -0.12
N SER A 49 3.54 3.06 -0.97
CA SER A 49 3.39 4.45 -1.41
C SER A 49 2.98 5.36 -0.26
N ALA A 50 2.08 4.91 0.61
CA ALA A 50 1.66 5.64 1.81
C ALA A 50 2.80 5.84 2.81
N VAL A 51 3.59 4.79 3.08
CA VAL A 51 4.78 4.88 3.95
C VAL A 51 5.81 5.86 3.39
N ARG A 52 6.01 5.87 2.06
CA ARG A 52 6.91 6.83 1.41
C ARG A 52 6.49 8.27 1.65
N GLU A 53 5.21 8.58 1.47
CA GLU A 53 4.72 9.95 1.71
C GLU A 53 4.75 10.31 3.21
N ALA A 54 4.47 9.36 4.10
CA ALA A 54 4.63 9.57 5.54
C ALA A 54 6.08 9.92 5.93
N ARG A 55 7.07 9.24 5.34
CA ARG A 55 8.50 9.54 5.54
C ARG A 55 8.87 10.93 5.02
N LYS A 56 8.41 11.31 3.83
CA LYS A 56 8.62 12.67 3.29
C LYS A 56 8.03 13.74 4.20
N GLN A 57 6.81 13.52 4.70
CA GLN A 57 6.17 14.45 5.63
C GLN A 57 6.95 14.55 6.95
N TYR A 58 7.41 13.42 7.48
CA TYR A 58 8.25 13.38 8.68
C TYR A 58 9.58 14.14 8.49
N LEU A 59 10.22 13.99 7.33
CA LEU A 59 11.43 14.74 6.98
C LEU A 59 11.14 16.23 6.81
N SER A 60 9.99 16.63 6.26
CA SER A 60 9.64 18.06 6.13
C SER A 60 9.50 18.79 7.47
N TRP A 61 9.22 18.08 8.55
CA TRP A 61 9.19 18.65 9.91
C TRP A 61 10.56 18.67 10.59
N ASN A 62 11.53 17.91 10.09
CA ASN A 62 12.90 17.99 10.56
C ASN A 62 13.63 19.02 9.69
N ASP A 63 14.15 20.10 10.28
CA ASP A 63 14.99 21.11 9.58
C ASP A 63 16.29 20.54 8.94
N ASN A 64 16.51 19.22 9.01
CA ASN A 64 17.61 18.52 8.36
C ASN A 64 17.31 18.28 6.87
N SER A 65 17.43 19.35 6.08
CA SER A 65 17.23 19.41 4.62
C SER A 65 18.16 18.51 3.77
N GLY A 66 18.97 17.65 4.38
CA GLY A 66 20.02 16.86 3.71
C GLY A 66 19.73 15.35 3.61
N GLU A 67 18.80 14.81 4.40
CA GLU A 67 18.50 13.38 4.37
C GLU A 67 17.43 13.10 3.32
N SER A 68 17.86 12.98 2.06
CA SER A 68 17.03 12.45 0.98
C SER A 68 16.39 11.13 1.40
N ASP A 69 15.14 10.88 1.00
CA ASP A 69 14.44 9.61 1.25
C ASP A 69 15.23 8.47 0.60
N ILE A 70 16.21 7.92 1.33
CA ILE A 70 16.93 6.70 0.98
C ILE A 70 15.84 5.66 0.85
N GLY A 71 15.59 5.23 -0.40
CA GLY A 71 14.48 4.36 -0.72
C GLY A 71 14.41 3.18 0.27
N PHE A 72 13.23 2.94 0.83
CA PHE A 72 13.04 1.87 1.80
C PHE A 72 12.42 0.64 1.14
N GLU A 73 12.70 -0.50 1.77
CA GLU A 73 12.09 -1.78 1.44
C GLU A 73 10.93 -2.06 2.41
N LEU A 74 9.79 -2.46 1.86
CA LEU A 74 8.64 -2.92 2.65
C LEU A 74 8.60 -4.45 2.52
N PRO A 75 8.96 -5.21 3.57
CA PRO A 75 8.98 -6.66 3.48
C PRO A 75 7.56 -7.24 3.38
N VAL A 76 7.46 -8.45 2.83
CA VAL A 76 6.21 -9.22 2.74
C VAL A 76 6.22 -10.30 3.82
N PRO A 77 5.18 -10.43 4.67
CA PRO A 77 3.98 -9.60 4.71
C PRO A 77 4.20 -8.23 5.37
N ALA A 78 3.53 -7.20 4.83
CA ALA A 78 3.54 -5.84 5.40
C ALA A 78 2.64 -5.76 6.64
N ILE A 79 3.14 -6.30 7.76
CA ILE A 79 2.42 -6.32 9.04
C ILE A 79 2.45 -4.97 9.75
N MET A 80 1.45 -4.70 10.59
CA MET A 80 1.30 -3.45 11.34
C MET A 80 2.58 -2.95 12.05
N PRO A 81 3.34 -3.77 12.80
CA PRO A 81 4.54 -3.26 13.48
C PRO A 81 5.62 -2.80 12.50
N VAL A 82 5.80 -3.51 11.38
CA VAL A 82 6.75 -3.14 10.33
C VAL A 82 6.33 -1.82 9.67
N VAL A 83 5.06 -1.68 9.30
CA VAL A 83 4.53 -0.45 8.70
C VAL A 83 4.69 0.73 9.66
N LYS A 84 4.33 0.56 10.94
CA LYS A 84 4.45 1.62 11.95
C LYS A 84 5.90 2.07 12.16
N GLN A 85 6.84 1.11 12.21
CA GLN A 85 8.26 1.41 12.33
C GLN A 85 8.78 2.20 11.11
N LEU A 86 8.37 1.81 9.90
CA LEU A 86 8.81 2.47 8.67
C LEU A 86 8.22 3.89 8.49
N CYS A 87 7.03 4.16 9.04
CA CYS A 87 6.41 5.48 9.05
C CYS A 87 7.04 6.46 10.06
N GLY A 88 7.78 5.95 11.06
CA GLY A 88 8.32 6.75 12.18
C GLY A 88 7.46 6.64 13.43
N LEU A 89 8.05 6.08 14.50
CA LEU A 89 7.37 5.86 15.79
C LEU A 89 6.95 7.17 16.46
N ASP A 90 7.82 8.19 16.37
CA ASP A 90 7.66 9.48 17.06
C ASP A 90 7.06 10.56 16.13
N SER A 91 6.31 10.13 15.11
CA SER A 91 5.75 11.03 14.09
C SER A 91 4.73 12.01 14.68
N VAL A 92 4.02 11.62 15.74
CA VAL A 92 3.04 12.48 16.42
C VAL A 92 3.74 13.52 17.28
N GLU A 93 4.75 13.12 18.03
CA GLU A 93 5.55 13.97 18.90
C GLU A 93 6.23 15.08 18.07
N LYS A 94 6.89 14.71 16.97
CA LYS A 94 7.50 15.67 16.05
C LYS A 94 6.50 16.62 15.42
N TYR A 95 5.31 16.13 15.07
CA TYR A 95 4.26 17.01 14.56
C TYR A 95 3.83 18.06 15.58
N LEU A 96 3.73 17.67 16.86
CA LEU A 96 3.36 18.59 17.94
C LEU A 96 4.47 19.61 18.21
N GLU A 97 5.73 19.20 18.19
CA GLU A 97 6.90 20.09 18.30
C GLU A 97 6.89 21.14 17.16
N CYS A 98 6.75 20.72 15.91
CA CYS A 98 6.68 21.62 14.75
C CYS A 98 5.50 22.61 14.83
N LYS A 99 4.38 22.24 15.48
CA LYS A 99 3.24 23.15 15.68
C LYS A 99 3.39 24.12 16.85
N THR A 100 4.19 23.79 17.85
CA THR A 100 4.33 24.60 19.08
C THR A 100 5.42 25.65 18.96
N TYR A 101 6.37 25.48 18.03
CA TYR A 101 7.38 26.47 17.68
C TYR A 101 7.11 26.97 16.24
N PRO A 102 6.38 28.10 16.05
CA PRO A 102 6.15 28.68 14.73
C PRO A 102 7.41 29.28 14.12
#